data_AF-A0A1V4YE65-F1
#
_entry.id   AF-A0A1V4YE65-F1
#
_cell.length_a   1.000
_cell.length_b   1.000
_cell.length_c   1.000
_cell.angle_alpha   90.00
_cell.angle_beta   90.00
_cell.angle_gamma   90.00
#
_symmetry.space_group_name_H-M   'P 1'
#
loop_
_entity.id
_entity.type
_entity.pdbx_description
1 polymer ?
#
loop_
_entity_poly.entity_id
_entity_poly.type
_entity_poly.pdbx_seq_one_letter_code
_entity_poly.pdbx_strand_id
1 'polypeptide(L)'
;MKKICLLLILSIIAFSSGCADNGQQEIVEKGDNISVNYVGKYDNGTVFDTSLPDVAKEAGLYDANSTRNYEPLSFVVGAGQMISGFDNGVLNMTIGEKKTLKLSPDEAYGEYKEEYLVPVPRSDLENNSIVPEIGKQVGTLMGVATIVDITDNNVTLDFNSPLAGKNLTFDIEVVSIEKASK
;
A
#
# COMPACT_ATOMS: atom_id res chain seq x y z
N MET A 1 79.62 -25.69 -10.78
CA MET A 1 78.49 -25.68 -9.84
C MET A 1 78.15 -24.23 -9.54
N LYS A 2 77.10 -23.71 -10.20
CA LYS A 2 76.75 -22.28 -10.26
C LYS A 2 75.92 -21.92 -9.03
N LYS A 3 76.34 -20.91 -8.26
CA LYS A 3 75.54 -20.27 -7.21
C LYS A 3 74.62 -19.26 -7.87
N ILE A 4 73.31 -19.56 -7.90
CA ILE A 4 72.26 -18.63 -8.32
C ILE A 4 71.73 -17.94 -7.07
N CYS A 5 71.90 -16.62 -7.03
CA CYS A 5 71.40 -15.73 -6.00
C CYS A 5 69.97 -15.33 -6.39
N LEU A 6 68.98 -15.85 -5.67
CA LEU A 6 67.56 -15.55 -5.91
C LEU A 6 67.14 -14.39 -5.00
N LEU A 7 67.03 -13.20 -5.59
CA LEU A 7 66.44 -12.01 -4.97
C LEU A 7 64.92 -12.19 -4.89
N LEU A 8 64.39 -12.37 -3.67
CA LEU A 8 62.96 -12.29 -3.37
C LEU A 8 62.56 -10.82 -3.24
N ILE A 9 61.79 -10.32 -4.19
CA ILE A 9 61.11 -9.02 -4.10
C ILE A 9 59.84 -9.22 -3.25
N LEU A 10 59.82 -8.66 -2.04
CA LEU A 10 58.59 -8.46 -1.28
C LEU A 10 57.88 -7.22 -1.85
N SER A 11 56.88 -7.44 -2.70
CA SER A 11 55.89 -6.41 -3.04
C SER A 11 54.92 -6.24 -1.87
N ILE A 12 55.07 -5.15 -1.13
CA ILE A 12 54.12 -4.68 -0.12
C ILE A 12 52.85 -4.26 -0.87
N ILE A 13 51.84 -5.12 -0.88
CA ILE A 13 50.49 -4.77 -1.31
C ILE A 13 49.88 -3.96 -0.15
N ALA A 14 49.90 -2.64 -0.28
CA ALA A 14 49.07 -1.77 0.55
C ALA A 14 47.61 -2.03 0.19
N PHE A 15 46.93 -2.87 0.98
CA PHE A 15 45.48 -2.86 1.03
C PHE A 15 45.10 -1.50 1.63
N SER A 16 44.78 -0.54 0.76
CA SER A 16 44.02 0.63 1.16
C SER A 16 42.74 0.12 1.78
N SER A 17 42.67 0.20 3.10
CA SER A 17 41.46 0.04 3.89
C SER A 17 40.41 0.96 3.31
N GLY A 18 39.58 0.44 2.41
CA GLY A 18 38.29 1.00 2.09
C GLY A 18 37.56 1.07 3.42
N CYS A 19 37.39 2.29 3.92
CA CYS A 19 36.53 2.55 5.06
C CYS A 19 35.17 1.95 4.68
N ALA A 20 34.79 0.87 5.36
CA ALA A 20 33.40 0.50 5.44
C ALA A 20 32.73 1.72 6.07
N ASP A 21 32.00 2.47 5.26
CA ASP A 21 31.03 3.42 5.76
C ASP A 21 30.03 2.57 6.55
N ASN A 22 30.24 2.45 7.85
CA ASN A 22 29.22 1.98 8.78
C ASN A 22 28.20 3.11 8.93
N GLY A 23 27.67 3.59 7.80
CA GLY A 23 26.63 4.60 7.74
C GLY A 23 25.46 4.04 8.53
N GLN A 24 25.08 4.73 9.59
CA GLN A 24 23.89 4.38 10.35
C GLN A 24 22.73 4.36 9.37
N GLN A 25 22.22 3.16 9.07
CA GLN A 25 21.10 3.01 8.17
C GLN A 25 19.91 3.74 8.80
N GLU A 26 19.35 4.71 8.08
CA GLU A 26 18.22 5.46 8.60
C GLU A 26 17.03 4.53 8.85
N ILE A 27 16.46 4.67 10.04
CA ILE A 27 15.35 3.87 10.52
C ILE A 27 14.09 4.75 10.52
N VAL A 28 12.99 4.19 10.04
CA VAL A 28 11.67 4.82 10.04
C VAL A 28 11.19 4.99 11.47
N GLU A 29 10.92 6.25 11.84
CA GLU A 29 10.35 6.67 13.11
C GLU A 29 9.03 7.42 12.89
N LYS A 30 8.22 7.52 13.95
CA LYS A 30 6.98 8.31 13.90
C LYS A 30 7.29 9.77 13.58
N GLY A 31 6.56 10.33 12.62
CA GLY A 31 6.69 11.71 12.15
C GLY A 31 7.61 11.88 10.94
N ASP A 32 8.39 10.86 10.57
CA ASP A 32 9.15 10.89 9.32
C ASP A 32 8.20 10.90 8.11
N ASN A 33 8.59 11.59 7.05
CA ASN A 33 7.96 11.45 5.74
C ASN A 33 8.70 10.34 4.99
N ILE A 34 8.00 9.29 4.59
CA ILE A 34 8.62 8.16 3.87
C ILE A 34 7.94 7.96 2.53
N SER A 35 8.67 7.41 1.57
CA SER A 35 8.10 6.86 0.34
C SER A 35 8.24 5.34 0.33
N VAL A 36 7.18 4.62 -0.05
CA VAL A 36 7.21 3.16 -0.14
C VAL A 36 6.66 2.66 -1.47
N ASN A 37 7.26 1.61 -2.01
CA ASN A 37 6.60 0.77 -2.98
C ASN A 37 5.70 -0.24 -2.26
N TYR A 38 4.55 -0.57 -2.85
CA TYR A 38 3.64 -1.54 -2.24
C TYR A 38 2.84 -2.36 -3.25
N VAL A 39 2.38 -3.52 -2.79
CA VAL A 39 1.37 -4.36 -3.45
C VAL A 39 0.33 -4.79 -2.41
N GLY A 40 -0.90 -4.33 -2.59
CA GLY A 40 -2.06 -4.69 -1.77
C GLY A 40 -2.82 -5.88 -2.37
N LYS A 41 -3.05 -6.91 -1.56
CA LYS A 41 -3.67 -8.19 -1.94
C LYS A 41 -4.75 -8.63 -0.96
N TYR A 42 -5.76 -9.33 -1.47
CA TYR A 42 -6.67 -10.12 -0.64
C TYR A 42 -6.00 -11.43 -0.17
N ASP A 43 -6.62 -12.15 0.77
CA ASP A 43 -6.15 -13.45 1.27
C ASP A 43 -5.96 -14.51 0.17
N ASN A 44 -6.73 -14.43 -0.91
CA ASN A 44 -6.60 -15.34 -2.06
C ASN A 44 -5.43 -14.96 -3.00
N GLY A 45 -4.67 -13.92 -2.68
CA GLY A 45 -3.55 -13.43 -3.47
C GLY A 45 -3.92 -12.46 -4.61
N THR A 46 -5.20 -12.21 -4.87
CA THR A 46 -5.63 -11.25 -5.89
C THR A 46 -5.17 -9.83 -5.49
N VAL A 47 -4.40 -9.19 -6.38
CA VAL A 47 -3.96 -7.80 -6.22
C VAL A 47 -5.15 -6.87 -6.45
N PHE A 48 -5.37 -5.94 -5.52
CA PHE A 48 -6.39 -4.89 -5.66
C PHE A 48 -5.78 -3.50 -5.83
N ASP A 49 -4.53 -3.31 -5.40
CA ASP A 49 -3.84 -2.02 -5.53
C ASP A 49 -2.32 -2.15 -5.51
N THR A 50 -1.60 -1.22 -6.15
CA THR A 50 -0.12 -1.23 -6.15
C THR A 50 0.49 0.09 -6.63
N SER A 51 1.67 0.44 -6.12
CA SER A 51 2.51 1.50 -6.70
C SER A 51 3.31 1.05 -7.93
N LEU A 52 3.35 -0.24 -8.25
CA LEU A 52 4.25 -0.77 -9.27
C LEU A 52 3.52 -0.94 -10.62
N PRO A 53 3.97 -0.28 -11.70
CA PRO A 53 3.25 -0.28 -12.97
C PRO A 53 3.17 -1.68 -13.61
N ASP A 54 4.22 -2.50 -13.49
CA ASP A 54 4.22 -3.82 -14.09
C ASP A 54 3.32 -4.81 -13.35
N VAL A 55 3.25 -4.71 -12.02
CA VAL A 55 2.28 -5.47 -11.21
C VAL A 55 0.86 -5.06 -11.54
N ALA A 56 0.60 -3.76 -11.73
CA ALA A 56 -0.72 -3.27 -12.12
C ALA A 56 -1.16 -3.79 -13.49
N LYS A 57 -0.25 -3.86 -14.48
CA LYS A 57 -0.53 -4.43 -15.79
C LYS A 57 -0.87 -5.92 -15.69
N GLU A 58 -0.07 -6.68 -14.94
CA GLU A 58 -0.30 -8.12 -14.74
C GLU A 58 -1.64 -8.40 -14.04
N ALA A 59 -1.99 -7.57 -13.04
CA ALA A 59 -3.24 -7.67 -12.31
C ALA A 59 -4.47 -7.12 -13.07
N GLY A 60 -4.28 -6.55 -14.27
CA GLY A 60 -5.36 -5.92 -15.03
C GLY A 60 -5.91 -4.62 -14.42
N LEU A 61 -5.15 -3.99 -13.52
CA LEU A 61 -5.49 -2.72 -12.87
C LEU A 61 -4.97 -1.50 -13.64
N TYR A 62 -4.08 -1.72 -14.61
CA TYR A 62 -3.52 -0.65 -15.43
C TYR A 62 -4.53 -0.14 -16.47
N ASP A 63 -4.92 1.12 -16.34
CA ASP A 63 -5.69 1.86 -17.34
C ASP A 63 -4.81 2.95 -17.97
N ALA A 64 -4.56 2.83 -19.28
CA ALA A 64 -3.76 3.77 -20.05
C ALA A 64 -4.41 5.16 -20.19
N ASN A 65 -5.71 5.26 -19.96
CA ASN A 65 -6.45 6.54 -20.00
C ASN A 65 -6.66 7.15 -18.61
N SER A 66 -6.19 6.46 -17.55
CA SER A 66 -6.26 6.96 -16.18
C SER A 66 -5.17 8.01 -15.93
N THR A 67 -5.47 8.96 -15.02
CA THR A 67 -4.49 9.92 -14.51
C THR A 67 -3.59 9.34 -13.43
N ARG A 68 -3.75 8.05 -13.11
CA ARG A 68 -2.98 7.36 -12.08
C ARG A 68 -1.51 7.21 -12.49
N ASN A 69 -0.63 7.78 -11.68
CA ASN A 69 0.81 7.54 -11.75
C ASN A 69 1.21 6.45 -10.75
N TYR A 70 1.86 5.40 -11.25
CA TYR A 70 2.36 4.28 -10.47
C TYR A 70 3.75 4.60 -9.90
N GLU A 71 3.76 5.46 -8.89
CA GLU A 71 4.95 5.95 -8.19
C GLU A 71 4.91 5.53 -6.71
N PRO A 72 6.05 5.52 -5.99
CA PRO A 72 6.08 5.27 -4.55
C PRO A 72 5.08 6.14 -3.79
N LEU A 73 4.40 5.53 -2.82
CA LEU A 73 3.44 6.20 -1.97
C LEU A 73 4.16 6.96 -0.85
N SER A 74 3.99 8.27 -0.80
CA SER A 74 4.57 9.13 0.23
C SER A 74 3.57 9.51 1.32
N PHE A 75 3.97 9.36 2.58
CA PHE A 75 3.14 9.72 3.74
C PHE A 75 3.98 9.97 4.99
N VAL A 76 3.38 10.68 5.96
CA VAL A 76 3.97 10.93 7.28
C VAL A 76 3.58 9.81 8.23
N VAL A 77 4.57 9.09 8.74
CA VAL A 77 4.37 7.90 9.56
C VAL A 77 3.68 8.24 10.88
N GLY A 78 2.54 7.59 11.12
CA GLY A 78 1.76 7.77 12.35
C GLY A 78 0.96 9.07 12.40
N ALA A 79 0.78 9.75 11.25
CA ALA A 79 -0.14 10.88 11.10
C ALA A 79 -1.59 10.44 10.84
N GLY A 80 -1.86 9.13 10.69
CA GLY A 80 -3.20 8.62 10.40
C GLY A 80 -3.64 8.86 8.96
N GLN A 81 -2.70 9.09 8.04
CA GLN A 81 -2.97 9.19 6.60
C GLN A 81 -3.19 7.80 5.97
N MET A 82 -2.65 6.76 6.61
CA MET A 82 -2.77 5.36 6.20
C MET A 82 -3.64 4.59 7.21
N ILE A 83 -4.10 3.41 6.79
CA ILE A 83 -4.71 2.45 7.71
C ILE A 83 -3.73 2.08 8.83
N SER A 84 -4.26 1.84 10.04
CA SER A 84 -3.45 1.76 11.25
C SER A 84 -2.38 0.65 11.21
N GLY A 85 -2.71 -0.51 10.61
CA GLY A 85 -1.77 -1.60 10.44
C GLY A 85 -0.61 -1.26 9.50
N PHE A 86 -0.86 -0.44 8.47
CA PHE A 86 0.18 0.03 7.55
C PHE A 86 1.08 1.05 8.25
N ASP A 87 0.48 2.06 8.91
CA ASP A 87 1.19 3.11 9.65
C ASP A 87 2.13 2.52 10.71
N ASN A 88 1.67 1.51 11.46
CA ASN A 88 2.47 0.85 12.48
C ASN A 88 3.47 -0.15 11.88
N GLY A 89 3.10 -0.83 10.80
CA GLY A 89 3.92 -1.89 10.21
C GLY A 89 5.22 -1.41 9.56
N VAL A 90 5.27 -0.15 9.13
CA VAL A 90 6.48 0.46 8.54
C VAL A 90 7.50 0.94 9.57
N LEU A 91 7.12 1.03 10.85
CA LEU A 91 8.04 1.45 11.90
C LEU A 91 9.25 0.51 11.99
N ASN A 92 10.40 1.10 12.28
CA ASN A 92 11.70 0.44 12.37
C ASN A 92 12.21 -0.19 11.06
N MET A 93 11.51 0.00 9.93
CA MET A 93 12.06 -0.39 8.64
C MET A 93 13.21 0.53 8.25
N THR A 94 14.04 0.04 7.36
CA THR A 94 15.16 0.79 6.77
C THR A 94 15.00 0.95 5.26
N ILE A 95 15.71 1.90 4.64
CA ILE A 95 15.67 2.07 3.18
C ILE A 95 16.08 0.76 2.49
N GLY A 96 15.28 0.34 1.50
CA GLY A 96 15.41 -0.91 0.75
C GLY A 96 14.87 -2.16 1.46
N GLU A 97 14.47 -2.05 2.74
CA GLU A 97 13.86 -3.17 3.45
C GLU A 97 12.50 -3.53 2.89
N LYS A 98 12.25 -4.83 2.78
CA LYS A 98 10.96 -5.39 2.35
C LYS A 98 10.26 -6.07 3.50
N LYS A 99 8.96 -5.83 3.63
CA LYS A 99 8.13 -6.43 4.69
C LYS A 99 6.75 -6.78 4.14
N THR A 100 6.23 -7.93 4.55
CA THR A 100 4.83 -8.30 4.30
C THR A 100 4.03 -8.09 5.56
N LEU A 101 3.01 -7.22 5.48
CA LEU A 101 2.04 -7.01 6.53
C LEU A 101 0.78 -7.80 6.22
N LYS A 102 0.22 -8.48 7.23
CA LYS A 102 -1.10 -9.11 7.17
C LYS A 102 -1.98 -8.40 8.18
N LEU A 103 -3.00 -7.71 7.69
CA LEU A 103 -3.82 -6.81 8.46
C LEU A 103 -5.22 -7.39 8.60
N SER A 104 -5.71 -7.49 9.83
CA SER A 104 -7.12 -7.79 10.11
C SER A 104 -8.01 -6.58 9.75
N PRO A 105 -9.34 -6.75 9.69
CA PRO A 105 -10.23 -5.65 9.31
C PRO A 105 -10.07 -4.42 10.21
N ASP A 106 -9.93 -4.59 11.53
CA ASP A 106 -9.72 -3.51 12.50
C ASP A 106 -8.40 -2.75 12.32
N GLU A 107 -7.37 -3.39 11.77
CA GLU A 107 -6.11 -2.75 11.38
C GLU A 107 -6.18 -2.08 10.00
N ALA A 108 -7.21 -2.41 9.20
CA ALA A 108 -7.40 -1.98 7.83
C ALA A 108 -8.62 -1.04 7.67
N TYR A 109 -9.71 -1.53 7.05
CA TYR A 109 -10.89 -0.73 6.68
C TYR A 109 -12.09 -0.92 7.61
N GLY A 110 -11.86 -1.51 8.78
CA GLY A 110 -12.86 -1.85 9.78
C GLY A 110 -13.68 -3.09 9.44
N GLU A 111 -14.46 -3.53 10.42
CA GLU A 111 -15.45 -4.59 10.24
C GLU A 111 -16.57 -4.17 9.28
N TYR A 112 -17.14 -5.15 8.59
CA TYR A 112 -18.36 -4.93 7.82
C TYR A 112 -19.54 -4.67 8.76
N LYS A 113 -20.33 -3.65 8.44
CA LYS A 113 -21.40 -3.16 9.30
C LYS A 113 -22.75 -3.24 8.60
N GLU A 114 -23.60 -4.14 9.08
CA GLU A 114 -25.01 -4.25 8.66
C GLU A 114 -25.78 -2.95 8.89
N GLU A 115 -25.41 -2.17 9.91
CA GLU A 115 -25.98 -0.84 10.20
C GLU A 115 -25.73 0.20 9.09
N TYR A 116 -24.80 -0.07 8.16
CA TYR A 116 -24.51 0.79 7.01
C TYR A 116 -25.27 0.34 5.74
N LEU A 117 -26.12 -0.68 5.85
CA LEU A 117 -27.08 -1.03 4.82
C LEU A 117 -28.36 -0.21 4.99
N VAL A 118 -28.62 0.67 4.03
CA VAL A 118 -29.75 1.59 4.07
C VAL A 118 -30.72 1.27 2.94
N PRO A 119 -31.90 0.71 3.25
CA PRO A 119 -32.96 0.58 2.27
C PRO A 119 -33.54 1.95 1.94
N VAL A 120 -33.65 2.26 0.66
CA VAL A 120 -34.28 3.49 0.16
C VAL A 120 -35.37 3.14 -0.86
N PRO A 121 -36.42 3.98 -0.98
CA PRO A 121 -37.42 3.82 -2.02
C PRO A 121 -36.76 3.78 -3.40
N ARG A 122 -37.14 2.80 -4.21
CA ARG A 122 -36.64 2.68 -5.60
C ARG A 122 -36.91 3.95 -6.42
N SER A 123 -38.06 4.58 -6.19
CA SER A 123 -38.44 5.85 -6.81
C SER A 123 -37.44 6.97 -6.58
N ASP A 124 -36.71 6.97 -5.46
CA ASP A 124 -35.76 8.05 -5.16
C ASP A 124 -34.57 8.03 -6.11
N LEU A 125 -34.10 6.84 -6.50
CA LEU A 125 -33.06 6.68 -7.51
C LEU A 125 -33.61 7.03 -8.91
N GLU A 126 -34.78 6.50 -9.27
CA GLU A 126 -35.38 6.68 -10.59
C GLU A 126 -35.74 8.15 -10.86
N ASN A 127 -36.23 8.88 -9.84
CA ASN A 127 -36.52 10.32 -9.92
C ASN A 127 -35.24 11.15 -10.19
N ASN A 128 -34.07 10.63 -9.83
CA ASN A 128 -32.77 11.21 -10.14
C ASN A 128 -32.14 10.62 -11.41
N SER A 129 -32.94 9.93 -12.24
CA SER A 129 -32.50 9.26 -13.48
C SER A 129 -31.40 8.20 -13.25
N ILE A 130 -31.33 7.62 -12.05
CA ILE A 130 -30.43 6.53 -11.73
C ILE A 130 -31.20 5.23 -11.93
N VAL A 131 -30.81 4.46 -12.94
CA VAL A 131 -31.28 3.07 -13.11
C VAL A 131 -30.59 2.20 -12.04
N PRO A 132 -31.33 1.54 -11.12
CA PRO A 132 -30.75 0.65 -10.12
C PRO A 132 -30.16 -0.60 -10.76
N GLU A 133 -28.93 -0.94 -10.38
CA GLU A 133 -28.21 -2.13 -10.83
C GLU A 133 -27.31 -2.62 -9.70
N ILE A 134 -27.32 -3.92 -9.41
CA ILE A 134 -26.48 -4.51 -8.36
C ILE A 134 -25.00 -4.25 -8.68
N GLY A 135 -24.25 -3.79 -7.67
CA GLY A 135 -22.84 -3.43 -7.79
C GLY A 135 -22.60 -1.99 -8.28
N LYS A 136 -23.64 -1.29 -8.74
CA LYS A 136 -23.50 0.11 -9.18
C LYS A 136 -23.24 1.03 -7.99
N GLN A 137 -22.22 1.88 -8.13
CA GLN A 137 -21.95 2.94 -7.18
C GLN A 137 -22.81 4.17 -7.46
N VAL A 138 -23.39 4.73 -6.41
CA VAL A 138 -24.24 5.92 -6.45
C VAL A 138 -23.69 6.97 -5.50
N GLY A 139 -23.54 8.20 -5.99
CA GLY A 139 -23.21 9.35 -5.16
C GLY A 139 -24.44 9.84 -4.41
N THR A 140 -24.32 9.99 -3.09
CA THR A 140 -25.39 10.49 -2.21
C THR A 140 -24.86 11.65 -1.36
N LEU A 141 -25.75 12.32 -0.62
CA LEU A 141 -25.35 13.33 0.36
C LEU A 141 -24.48 12.77 1.51
N MET A 142 -24.56 11.46 1.76
CA MET A 142 -23.78 10.77 2.80
C MET A 142 -22.45 10.20 2.26
N GLY A 143 -22.16 10.38 0.97
CA GLY A 143 -21.01 9.78 0.29
C GLY A 143 -21.43 8.80 -0.80
N VAL A 144 -20.46 8.00 -1.27
CA VAL A 144 -20.70 6.98 -2.30
C VAL A 144 -21.20 5.70 -1.63
N ALA A 145 -22.27 5.13 -2.15
CA ALA A 145 -22.80 3.82 -1.75
C ALA A 145 -22.82 2.85 -2.92
N THR A 146 -22.83 1.55 -2.63
CA THR A 146 -23.00 0.48 -3.63
C THR A 146 -24.41 -0.10 -3.52
N ILE A 147 -25.09 -0.30 -4.64
CA ILE A 147 -26.38 -0.99 -4.65
C ILE A 147 -26.14 -2.49 -4.44
N VAL A 148 -26.67 -3.08 -3.36
CA VAL A 148 -26.42 -4.49 -3.00
C VAL A 148 -27.67 -5.36 -3.04
N ASP A 149 -28.86 -4.76 -3.04
CA ASP A 149 -30.12 -5.48 -3.20
C ASP A 149 -31.16 -4.59 -3.91
N ILE A 150 -32.03 -5.22 -4.70
CA ILE A 150 -33.09 -4.55 -5.44
C ILE A 150 -34.36 -5.39 -5.33
N THR A 151 -35.42 -4.76 -4.86
CA THR A 151 -36.78 -5.31 -4.81
C THR A 151 -37.72 -4.47 -5.69
N ASP A 152 -39.01 -4.83 -5.73
CA ASP A 152 -40.01 -4.06 -6.45
C ASP A 152 -40.13 -2.61 -5.93
N ASN A 153 -39.99 -2.41 -4.61
CA ASN A 153 -40.25 -1.12 -3.97
C ASN A 153 -39.00 -0.43 -3.42
N ASN A 154 -37.95 -1.18 -3.09
CA ASN A 154 -36.76 -0.65 -2.42
C ASN A 154 -35.47 -1.09 -3.11
N VAL A 155 -34.44 -0.27 -2.92
CA VAL A 155 -33.05 -0.57 -3.24
C VAL A 155 -32.25 -0.47 -1.94
N THR A 156 -31.38 -1.43 -1.67
CA THR A 156 -30.47 -1.36 -0.51
C THR A 156 -29.14 -0.77 -0.92
N LEU A 157 -28.77 0.33 -0.27
CA LEU A 157 -27.50 1.03 -0.45
C LEU A 157 -26.52 0.61 0.65
N ASP A 158 -25.35 0.13 0.27
CA ASP A 158 -24.26 -0.22 1.15
C ASP A 158 -23.23 0.91 1.21
N PHE A 159 -23.07 1.50 2.40
CA PHE A 159 -22.11 2.57 2.69
C PHE A 159 -20.79 2.08 3.30
N ASN A 160 -20.59 0.76 3.44
CA ASN A 160 -19.31 0.22 3.87
C ASN A 160 -18.21 0.53 2.84
N SER A 161 -16.96 0.61 3.32
CA SER A 161 -15.81 0.52 2.42
C SER A 161 -15.91 -0.79 1.63
N PRO A 162 -15.61 -0.81 0.31
CA PRO A 162 -15.53 -2.05 -0.45
C PRO A 162 -14.53 -3.07 0.12
N LEU A 163 -13.61 -2.62 0.97
CA LEU A 163 -12.60 -3.43 1.65
C LEU A 163 -12.96 -3.77 3.11
N ALA A 164 -14.09 -3.31 3.63
CA ALA A 164 -14.53 -3.60 5.01
C ALA A 164 -14.73 -5.10 5.23
N GLY A 165 -14.39 -5.58 6.44
CA GLY A 165 -14.48 -6.98 6.83
C GLY A 165 -13.47 -7.92 6.16
N LYS A 166 -12.51 -7.39 5.37
CA LYS A 166 -11.51 -8.19 4.68
C LYS A 166 -10.17 -8.14 5.40
N ASN A 167 -9.52 -9.29 5.51
CA ASN A 167 -8.08 -9.33 5.77
C ASN A 167 -7.35 -8.88 4.51
N LEU A 168 -6.34 -8.03 4.68
CA LEU A 168 -5.54 -7.51 3.59
C LEU A 168 -4.06 -7.81 3.82
N THR A 169 -3.36 -8.15 2.75
CA THR A 169 -1.91 -8.34 2.77
C THR A 169 -1.24 -7.23 1.97
N PHE A 170 -0.22 -6.59 2.55
CA PHE A 170 0.60 -5.59 1.88
C PHE A 170 2.05 -6.04 1.84
N ASP A 171 2.62 -6.21 0.65
CA ASP A 171 4.07 -6.27 0.49
C ASP A 171 4.57 -4.85 0.32
N ILE A 172 5.55 -4.44 1.12
CA ILE A 172 6.04 -3.06 1.21
C ILE A 172 7.55 -3.06 1.04
N GLU A 173 8.09 -2.05 0.35
CA GLU A 173 9.51 -1.75 0.24
C GLU A 173 9.73 -0.25 0.50
N VAL A 174 10.59 0.09 1.46
CA VAL A 174 10.91 1.51 1.75
C VAL A 174 11.86 2.05 0.68
N VAL A 175 11.47 3.15 0.06
CA VAL A 175 12.23 3.81 -1.02
C VAL A 175 13.05 4.99 -0.48
N SER A 176 12.48 5.79 0.41
CA SER A 176 13.16 6.94 1.02
C SER A 176 12.62 7.23 2.41
N ILE A 177 13.46 7.90 3.21
CA ILE A 177 13.12 8.43 4.52
C ILE A 177 13.56 9.89 4.54
N GLU A 178 12.64 10.79 4.87
CA GLU A 178 12.91 12.19 5.17
C GLU A 178 12.58 12.41 6.64
N LYS A 179 13.63 12.62 7.45
CA LYS A 179 13.49 12.73 8.90
C LYS A 179 12.65 13.94 9.30
N ALA A 180 11.80 13.76 10.30
CA ALA A 180 11.04 14.87 10.90
C ALA A 180 11.99 15.99 11.38
N SER A 181 11.60 17.24 11.16
CA SER A 181 12.30 18.38 11.79
C SER A 181 12.13 18.29 13.31
N LYS A 182 13.25 18.21 14.03
CA LYS A 182 13.27 18.20 15.50
C LYS A 182 13.03 19.57 16.10
#